data_AF-A0A922SJP1-F1
#
_entry.id   AF-A0A922SJP1-F1
#
_cell.length_a   1.000
_cell.length_b   1.000
_cell.length_c   1.000
_cell.angle_alpha   90.00
_cell.angle_beta   90.00
_cell.angle_gamma   90.00
#
_symmetry.space_group_name_H-M   'P 1'
#
loop_
_entity.id
_entity.type
_entity.pdbx_description
1 polymer ?
#
loop_
_entity_poly.entity_id
_entity_poly.type
_entity_poly.pdbx_seq_one_letter_code
_entity_poly.pdbx_strand_id
1 'polypeptide(L)'
;MSADNFHHQVEQQLKSKKKVYDFSDFIDCIQLANSGKVTVKPMEVTDFYKYIDHSSQHKLKKSTNRIYLKDIVSVEVRRNNFNLFVKTEHDGELREIGFLKMKHIKSHSIPDPIQNSSPRGITEARKSAIISTLTRVIPENRLPFWQNLHTNDNSIDLVNILDVDDCDE
;
A
#
# COMPACT_ATOMS: atom_id res chain seq x y z
N MET A 1 -18.49 14.52 -1.70
CA MET A 1 -18.44 15.82 -0.98
C MET A 1 -18.07 15.72 0.50
N SER A 2 -18.30 14.60 1.21
CA SER A 2 -17.89 14.47 2.63
C SER A 2 -16.36 14.43 2.83
N ALA A 3 -15.64 13.80 1.91
CA ALA A 3 -14.17 13.75 1.93
C ALA A 3 -13.55 15.15 1.76
N ASP A 4 -14.04 15.95 0.82
CA ASP A 4 -13.52 17.31 0.55
C ASP A 4 -13.66 18.23 1.76
N ASN A 5 -14.79 18.13 2.47
CA ASN A 5 -15.01 18.89 3.70
C ASN A 5 -14.03 18.47 4.82
N PHE A 6 -13.74 17.18 4.94
CA PHE A 6 -12.76 16.68 5.92
C PHE A 6 -11.34 17.15 5.59
N HIS A 7 -10.91 17.08 4.33
CA HIS A 7 -9.61 17.58 3.89
C HIS A 7 -9.43 19.07 4.21
N HIS A 8 -10.47 19.87 3.93
CA HIS A 8 -10.46 21.30 4.27
C HIS A 8 -10.34 21.54 5.78
N GLN A 9 -11.01 20.75 6.62
CA GLN A 9 -10.87 20.86 8.08
C GLN A 9 -9.46 20.51 8.57
N VAL A 10 -8.84 19.47 8.02
CA VAL A 10 -7.43 19.13 8.34
C VAL A 10 -6.51 20.27 7.93
N GLU A 11 -6.71 20.84 6.74
CA GLU A 11 -5.92 21.98 6.26
C GLU A 11 -6.05 23.21 7.18
N GLN A 12 -7.25 23.49 7.70
CA GLN A 12 -7.46 24.55 8.69
C GLN A 12 -6.66 24.29 9.98
N GLN A 13 -6.63 23.04 10.47
CA GLN A 13 -5.83 22.70 11.66
C GLN A 13 -4.33 22.87 11.40
N LEU A 14 -3.83 22.46 10.23
CA LEU A 14 -2.43 22.67 9.84
C LEU A 14 -2.08 24.17 9.80
N LYS A 15 -2.94 24.99 9.17
CA LYS A 15 -2.78 26.45 9.12
C LYS A 15 -2.80 27.07 10.52
N SER A 16 -3.69 26.61 11.39
CA SER A 16 -3.80 27.08 12.78
C SER A 16 -2.57 26.73 13.62
N LYS A 17 -2.07 25.49 13.50
CA LYS A 17 -0.86 25.02 14.20
C LYS A 17 0.40 25.76 13.73
N LYS A 18 0.41 26.26 12.48
CA LYS A 18 1.50 27.00 11.78
C LYS A 18 2.79 26.20 11.57
N LYS A 19 3.23 25.48 12.59
CA LYS A 19 4.49 24.74 12.65
C LYS A 19 4.18 23.26 12.92
N VAL A 20 4.40 22.44 11.91
CA VAL A 20 4.23 20.98 11.96
C VAL A 20 5.59 20.38 11.64
N TYR A 21 6.27 19.83 12.65
CA TYR A 21 7.68 19.49 12.54
C TYR A 21 7.94 18.00 12.33
N ASP A 22 7.04 17.15 12.80
CA ASP A 22 7.15 15.69 12.75
C ASP A 22 5.79 15.03 12.52
N PHE A 23 5.78 13.70 12.47
CA PHE A 23 4.57 12.92 12.21
C PHE A 23 3.57 12.98 13.38
N SER A 24 4.04 13.13 14.61
CA SER A 24 3.17 13.29 15.78
C SER A 24 2.36 14.58 15.66
N ASP A 25 3.03 15.67 15.26
CA ASP A 25 2.36 16.95 15.08
C ASP A 25 1.26 16.90 14.01
N PHE A 26 1.46 16.07 12.98
CA PHE A 26 0.49 15.84 11.92
C PHE A 26 -0.70 15.00 12.41
N ILE A 27 -0.46 13.93 13.18
CA ILE A 27 -1.52 13.13 13.80
C ILE A 27 -2.42 14.03 14.67
N ASP A 28 -1.83 14.90 15.49
CA ASP A 28 -2.60 15.84 16.33
C ASP A 28 -3.53 16.72 15.49
N CYS A 29 -3.05 17.23 14.34
CA CYS A 29 -3.85 18.09 13.47
C CYS A 29 -5.05 17.33 12.89
N ILE A 30 -4.85 16.08 12.48
CA ILE A 30 -5.94 15.23 11.96
C ILE A 30 -6.93 14.91 13.08
N GLN A 31 -6.44 14.59 14.28
CA GLN A 31 -7.29 14.24 15.41
C GLN A 31 -8.17 15.42 15.85
N LEU A 32 -7.63 16.65 15.81
CA LEU A 32 -8.36 17.87 16.11
C LEU A 32 -9.35 18.30 15.01
N ALA A 33 -9.24 17.75 13.80
CA ALA A 33 -10.22 17.99 12.76
C ALA A 33 -11.62 17.51 13.20
N ASN A 34 -12.67 18.03 12.56
CA ASN A 34 -14.06 17.76 12.95
C ASN A 34 -14.34 17.91 14.46
N SER A 35 -13.78 18.96 15.07
CA SER A 35 -13.92 19.27 16.50
C SER A 35 -13.46 18.14 17.42
N GLY A 36 -12.36 17.45 17.08
CA GLY A 36 -11.81 16.39 17.92
C GLY A 36 -12.52 15.03 17.79
N LYS A 37 -13.49 14.89 16.89
CA LYS A 37 -14.31 13.67 16.73
C LYS A 37 -13.69 12.66 15.77
N VAL A 38 -12.38 12.77 15.53
CA VAL A 38 -11.66 11.93 14.57
C VAL A 38 -10.75 11.00 15.36
N THR A 39 -10.96 9.70 15.20
CA THR A 39 -10.03 8.70 15.72
C THR A 39 -8.96 8.44 14.66
N VAL A 40 -7.74 8.90 14.92
CA VAL A 40 -6.60 8.62 14.05
C VAL A 40 -5.97 7.29 14.49
N LYS A 41 -5.79 6.37 13.53
CA LYS A 41 -5.00 5.14 13.73
C LYS A 41 -3.68 5.29 12.97
N PRO A 42 -2.57 5.64 13.64
CA PRO A 42 -1.24 5.57 13.02
C PRO A 42 -0.96 4.14 12.58
N MET A 43 -0.44 3.98 11.37
CA MET A 43 -0.04 2.67 10.87
C MET A 43 1.39 2.37 11.31
N GLU A 44 1.57 1.21 11.93
CA GLU A 44 2.88 0.68 12.28
C GLU A 44 3.42 -0.21 11.15
N VAL A 45 4.72 -0.48 11.15
CA VAL A 45 5.35 -1.36 10.17
C VAL A 45 4.66 -2.73 10.12
N THR A 46 4.23 -3.21 11.27
CA THR A 46 3.52 -4.47 11.47
C THR A 46 2.13 -4.47 10.83
N ASP A 47 1.52 -3.32 10.53
CA ASP A 47 0.25 -3.27 9.80
C ASP A 47 0.42 -3.60 8.30
N PHE A 48 1.66 -3.65 7.80
CA PHE A 48 1.95 -3.90 6.40
C PHE A 48 2.40 -5.35 6.16
N TYR A 49 1.90 -5.92 5.05
CA TYR A 49 2.15 -7.30 4.67
C TYR A 49 2.70 -7.38 3.25
N LYS A 50 3.62 -8.33 3.03
CA LYS A 50 4.15 -8.68 1.73
C LYS A 50 3.33 -9.80 1.11
N TYR A 51 2.50 -9.44 0.14
CA TYR A 51 1.74 -10.39 -0.67
C TYR A 51 2.62 -10.92 -1.80
N ILE A 52 2.84 -12.24 -1.80
CA ILE A 52 3.62 -12.92 -2.84
C ILE A 52 2.65 -13.47 -3.89
N ASP A 53 2.95 -13.22 -5.16
CA ASP A 53 2.18 -13.83 -6.25
C ASP A 53 2.45 -15.34 -6.34
N HIS A 54 1.42 -16.11 -6.01
CA HIS A 54 1.40 -17.57 -6.11
C HIS A 54 0.79 -18.08 -7.41
N SER A 55 0.49 -17.19 -8.35
CA SER A 55 0.01 -17.54 -9.69
C SER A 55 1.09 -18.22 -10.52
N SER A 56 0.68 -19.17 -11.35
CA SER A 56 1.55 -19.89 -12.27
C SER A 56 1.63 -19.13 -13.60
N GLN A 57 2.76 -18.46 -13.81
CA GLN A 57 3.05 -17.76 -15.07
C GLN A 57 2.98 -18.70 -16.28
N HIS A 58 3.36 -19.98 -16.12
CA HIS A 58 3.21 -20.98 -17.18
C HIS A 58 1.74 -21.23 -17.55
N LYS A 59 0.86 -21.41 -16.55
CA LYS A 59 -0.58 -21.61 -16.80
C LYS A 59 -1.21 -20.37 -17.43
N LEU A 60 -0.83 -19.17 -16.97
CA LEU A 60 -1.30 -17.89 -17.50
C LEU A 60 -0.85 -17.62 -18.95
N LYS A 61 0.33 -18.13 -19.36
CA LYS A 61 0.82 -18.00 -20.74
C LYS A 61 0.22 -19.06 -21.68
N LYS A 62 -0.07 -20.25 -21.16
CA LYS A 62 -0.60 -21.38 -21.95
C LYS A 62 -2.14 -21.40 -22.03
N SER A 63 -2.83 -20.51 -21.30
CA SER A 63 -4.28 -20.39 -21.36
C SER A 63 -4.72 -19.91 -22.75
N THR A 64 -5.34 -20.80 -23.54
CA THR A 64 -5.81 -20.50 -24.90
C THR A 64 -7.01 -19.55 -24.92
N ASN A 65 -7.82 -19.55 -23.86
CA ASN A 65 -8.94 -18.64 -23.65
C ASN A 65 -8.66 -17.76 -22.42
N ARG A 66 -7.78 -16.78 -22.58
CA ARG A 66 -7.49 -15.80 -21.52
C ARG A 66 -8.70 -14.89 -21.33
N ILE A 67 -9.38 -15.05 -20.20
CA ILE A 67 -10.50 -14.19 -19.82
C ILE A 67 -9.94 -12.92 -19.21
N TYR A 68 -10.28 -11.76 -19.77
CA TYR A 68 -9.89 -10.48 -19.20
C TYR A 68 -10.85 -10.09 -18.08
N LEU A 69 -10.33 -9.38 -17.07
CA LEU A 69 -11.12 -8.90 -15.93
C LEU A 69 -12.35 -8.09 -16.35
N LYS A 70 -12.23 -7.28 -17.42
CA LYS A 70 -13.33 -6.48 -17.98
C LYS A 70 -14.49 -7.32 -18.53
N ASP A 71 -14.23 -8.56 -18.92
CA ASP A 71 -15.21 -9.46 -19.54
C ASP A 71 -15.89 -10.35 -18.49
N ILE A 72 -15.49 -10.26 -17.22
CA ILE A 72 -16.06 -11.07 -16.13
C ILE A 72 -17.34 -10.40 -15.62
N VAL A 73 -18.45 -11.12 -15.72
CA VAL A 73 -19.77 -10.68 -15.24
C VAL A 73 -20.05 -11.20 -13.83
N SER A 74 -19.62 -12.43 -13.53
CA SER A 74 -19.78 -13.01 -12.19
C SER A 74 -18.64 -13.94 -11.84
N VAL A 75 -18.31 -13.99 -10.55
CA VAL A 75 -17.29 -14.88 -9.98
C VAL A 75 -17.93 -15.75 -8.93
N GLU A 76 -17.70 -17.06 -9.02
CA GLU A 76 -18.07 -18.04 -8.01
C GLU A 76 -16.79 -18.62 -7.40
N VAL A 77 -16.68 -18.49 -6.08
CA VAL A 77 -15.58 -19.08 -5.29
C VAL A 77 -16.20 -20.15 -4.40
N ARG A 78 -15.67 -21.37 -4.48
CA ARG A 78 -16.15 -22.49 -3.68
C ARG A 78 -15.23 -22.71 -2.49
N ARG A 79 -15.80 -22.95 -1.31
CA ARG A 79 -15.04 -23.27 -0.09
C ARG A 79 -14.16 -24.50 -0.36
N ASN A 80 -12.89 -24.42 0.06
CA ASN A 80 -11.87 -25.45 -0.16
C ASN A 80 -11.52 -25.72 -1.64
N ASN A 81 -11.95 -24.86 -2.57
CA ASN A 81 -11.52 -24.93 -3.97
C ASN A 81 -10.59 -23.76 -4.28
N PHE A 82 -9.46 -24.08 -4.89
CA PHE A 82 -8.39 -23.14 -5.24
C PHE A 82 -8.46 -22.67 -6.70
N ASN A 83 -9.46 -23.14 -7.45
CA ASN A 83 -9.79 -22.67 -8.79
C ASN A 83 -10.87 -21.60 -8.72
N LEU A 84 -10.82 -20.67 -9.67
CA LEU A 84 -11.81 -19.61 -9.83
C LEU A 84 -12.84 -20.04 -10.87
N PHE A 85 -14.13 -19.90 -10.57
CA PHE A 85 -15.19 -20.13 -11.56
C PHE A 85 -15.73 -18.77 -12.00
N VAL A 86 -15.70 -18.49 -13.30
CA VAL A 86 -16.12 -17.19 -13.84
C VAL A 86 -17.17 -17.37 -14.91
N LYS A 87 -18.07 -16.38 -15.03
CA LYS A 87 -18.96 -16.24 -16.19
C LYS A 87 -18.61 -14.96 -16.92
N THR A 88 -18.65 -15.02 -18.25
CA THR A 88 -18.50 -13.86 -19.13
C THR A 88 -19.83 -13.29 -19.61
N GLU A 89 -20.94 -13.99 -19.34
CA GLU A 89 -22.30 -13.64 -19.71
C GLU A 89 -23.24 -13.93 -18.54
N HIS A 90 -24.35 -13.20 -18.41
CA HIS A 90 -25.28 -13.36 -17.28
C HIS A 90 -25.92 -14.77 -17.22
N ASP A 91 -26.33 -15.30 -18.38
CA ASP A 91 -26.93 -16.63 -18.51
C ASP A 91 -25.91 -17.69 -19.00
N GLY A 92 -24.63 -17.33 -19.03
CA GLY A 92 -23.57 -18.19 -19.54
C GLY A 92 -23.14 -19.30 -18.56
N GLU A 93 -22.40 -20.26 -19.10
CA GLU A 93 -21.79 -21.34 -18.33
C GLU A 93 -20.60 -20.85 -17.49
N LEU A 94 -20.38 -21.52 -16.36
CA LEU A 94 -19.21 -21.29 -15.50
C LEU A 94 -17.97 -21.90 -16.14
N ARG A 95 -16.97 -21.05 -16.39
CA ARG A 95 -15.64 -21.46 -16.85
C ARG A 95 -14.70 -21.55 -15.66
N GLU A 96 -14.03 -22.68 -15.52
CA GLU A 96 -13.04 -22.91 -14.47
C GLU A 96 -11.65 -22.38 -14.89
N ILE A 97 -11.03 -21.60 -14.01
CA ILE A 97 -9.69 -21.03 -14.18
C ILE A 97 -8.79 -21.54 -13.06
N GLY A 98 -7.87 -22.42 -13.42
CA GLY A 98 -6.77 -22.83 -12.54
C GLY A 98 -5.55 -21.94 -12.74
N PHE A 99 -5.35 -20.94 -11.88
CA PHE A 99 -4.25 -19.97 -12.01
C PHE A 99 -3.09 -20.23 -11.03
N LEU A 100 -3.30 -20.96 -9.93
CA LEU A 100 -2.27 -21.15 -8.90
C LEU A 100 -1.17 -22.16 -9.29
N LYS A 101 0.02 -21.98 -8.70
CA LYS A 101 1.13 -22.94 -8.75
C LYS A 101 0.71 -24.29 -8.15
N MET A 102 1.13 -25.39 -8.76
CA MET A 102 0.75 -26.76 -8.36
C MET A 102 1.08 -27.10 -6.90
N LYS A 103 2.13 -26.49 -6.33
CA LYS A 103 2.50 -26.67 -4.92
C LYS A 103 1.33 -26.35 -3.98
N HIS A 104 0.65 -25.23 -4.20
CA HIS A 104 -0.43 -24.75 -3.34
C HIS A 104 -1.75 -25.51 -3.56
N ILE A 105 -1.99 -25.97 -4.78
CA ILE A 105 -3.13 -26.83 -5.10
C ILE A 105 -2.97 -28.19 -4.40
N LYS A 106 -1.77 -28.80 -4.48
CA LYS A 106 -1.49 -30.09 -3.84
C LYS A 106 -1.53 -30.01 -2.31
N SER A 107 -1.00 -28.95 -1.72
CA SER A 107 -1.01 -28.76 -0.27
C SER A 107 -2.35 -28.25 0.28
N HIS A 108 -3.30 -27.88 -0.58
CA HIS A 108 -4.56 -27.21 -0.21
C HIS A 108 -4.34 -26.01 0.72
N SER A 109 -3.24 -25.27 0.51
CA SER A 109 -2.86 -24.17 1.39
C SER A 109 -2.07 -23.09 0.64
N ILE A 110 -2.46 -21.84 0.91
CA ILE A 110 -1.70 -20.64 0.53
C ILE A 110 -1.07 -20.11 1.83
N PRO A 111 0.25 -19.86 1.85
CA PRO A 111 0.89 -19.28 3.02
C PRO A 111 0.29 -17.91 3.36
N ASP A 112 0.15 -17.62 4.64
CA ASP A 112 -0.20 -16.28 5.10
C ASP A 112 0.85 -15.27 4.61
N PRO A 113 0.42 -14.03 4.29
CA PRO A 113 1.34 -13.02 3.80
C PRO A 113 2.35 -12.68 4.90
N ILE A 114 3.59 -12.42 4.49
CA ILE A 114 4.68 -12.18 5.43
C ILE A 114 4.52 -10.76 5.97
N GLN A 115 4.34 -10.63 7.27
CA GLN A 115 4.29 -9.34 7.94
C GLN A 115 5.65 -8.64 7.84
N ASN A 116 5.64 -7.32 7.59
CA ASN A 116 6.88 -6.56 7.58
C ASN A 116 7.45 -6.43 9.00
N SER A 117 8.73 -6.78 9.15
CA SER A 117 9.42 -6.76 10.45
C SER A 117 10.23 -5.49 10.68
N SER A 118 10.61 -4.78 9.61
CA SER A 118 11.43 -3.59 9.69
C SER A 118 10.93 -2.51 8.71
N PRO A 119 11.07 -1.22 9.07
CA PRO A 119 10.82 -0.14 8.13
C PRO A 119 11.72 -0.27 6.91
N ARG A 120 11.20 0.11 5.75
CA ARG A 120 11.99 0.17 4.51
C ARG A 120 13.23 1.06 4.67
N GLY A 121 13.07 2.21 5.35
CA GLY A 121 14.10 3.22 5.53
C GLY A 121 14.38 4.06 4.28
N ILE A 122 15.32 4.99 4.43
CA ILE A 122 15.86 5.85 3.37
C ILE A 122 17.38 5.69 3.26
N THR A 123 17.98 6.06 2.14
CA THR A 123 19.46 6.07 2.01
C THR A 123 20.09 7.04 3.01
N GLU A 124 21.29 6.75 3.50
CA GLU A 124 22.01 7.61 4.45
C GLU A 124 22.27 9.02 3.88
N ALA A 125 22.57 9.11 2.59
CA ALA A 125 22.77 10.37 1.88
C ALA A 125 21.52 11.28 1.96
N ARG A 126 20.34 10.71 1.75
CA ARG A 126 19.06 11.44 1.84
C ARG A 126 18.76 11.87 3.28
N LYS A 127 19.01 11.00 4.25
CA LYS A 127 18.84 11.35 5.68
C LYS A 127 19.72 12.54 6.05
N SER A 128 21.00 12.51 5.64
CA SER A 128 21.95 13.60 5.86
C SER A 128 21.51 14.90 5.20
N ALA A 129 21.02 14.84 3.96
CA ALA A 129 20.47 16.01 3.25
C ALA A 129 19.27 16.61 3.98
N ILE A 130 18.33 15.78 4.43
CA ILE A 130 17.16 16.21 5.22
C ILE A 130 17.62 16.89 6.51
N ILE A 131 18.50 16.27 7.29
CA ILE A 131 18.96 16.82 8.58
C ILE A 131 19.68 18.16 8.35
N SER A 132 20.58 18.25 7.35
CA SER A 132 21.32 19.49 7.07
C SER A 132 20.39 20.67 6.72
N THR A 133 19.29 20.39 6.01
CA THR A 133 18.29 21.39 5.64
C THR A 133 17.41 21.77 6.83
N LEU A 134 16.92 20.78 7.56
CA LEU A 134 15.94 20.96 8.63
C LEU A 134 16.54 21.53 9.92
N THR A 135 17.83 21.30 10.20
CA THR A 135 18.49 21.80 11.42
C THR A 135 18.44 23.33 11.54
N ARG A 136 18.30 24.06 10.42
CA ARG A 136 18.19 25.53 10.41
C ARG A 136 16.79 26.05 10.75
N VAL A 137 15.76 25.19 10.70
CA VAL A 137 14.34 25.59 10.74
C VAL A 137 13.60 24.94 11.92
N ILE A 138 14.01 23.73 12.30
CA ILE A 138 13.36 22.92 13.32
C ILE A 138 14.05 23.11 14.69
N PRO A 139 13.29 23.32 15.77
CA PRO A 139 13.82 23.34 17.14
C PRO A 139 14.56 22.05 17.53
N GLU A 140 15.58 22.17 18.37
CA GLU A 140 16.43 21.03 18.78
C GLU A 140 15.64 19.87 19.39
N ASN A 141 14.57 20.14 20.14
CA ASN A 141 13.72 19.13 20.75
C ASN A 141 12.94 18.28 19.74
N ARG A 142 12.84 18.70 18.47
CA ARG A 142 12.15 17.97 17.39
C ARG A 142 13.11 17.30 16.41
N LEU A 143 14.41 17.56 16.50
CA LEU A 143 15.44 16.88 15.70
C LEU A 143 15.54 15.36 15.94
N PRO A 144 15.30 14.81 17.15
CA PRO A 144 15.43 13.38 17.38
C PRO A 144 14.56 12.52 16.45
N PHE A 145 13.38 12.99 16.05
CA PHE A 145 12.53 12.29 15.09
C PHE A 145 13.27 12.04 13.76
N TRP A 146 13.86 13.09 13.19
CA TRP A 146 14.56 13.05 11.91
C TRP A 146 15.89 12.29 11.99
N GLN A 147 16.58 12.37 13.13
CA GLN A 147 17.80 11.62 13.40
C GLN A 147 17.57 10.12 13.57
N ASN A 148 16.39 9.73 14.06
CA ASN A 148 16.03 8.32 14.28
C ASN A 148 15.31 7.67 13.08
N LEU A 149 15.28 8.35 11.92
CA LEU A 149 14.81 7.73 10.68
C LEU A 149 15.70 6.54 10.32
N HIS A 150 15.06 5.42 10.00
CA HIS A 150 15.74 4.18 9.64
C HIS A 150 16.46 4.34 8.30
N THR A 151 17.70 3.87 8.23
CA THR A 151 18.50 3.92 7.01
C THR A 151 18.67 2.55 6.37
N ASN A 152 18.60 2.55 5.04
CA ASN A 152 18.76 1.37 4.21
C ASN A 152 19.21 1.83 2.82
N ASP A 153 20.47 1.56 2.49
CA ASP A 153 21.06 1.99 1.22
C ASP A 153 20.50 1.23 0.01
N ASN A 154 19.83 0.10 0.23
CA ASN A 154 19.10 -0.62 -0.82
C ASN A 154 17.69 -0.04 -1.06
N SER A 155 17.27 0.96 -0.28
CA SER A 155 15.97 1.61 -0.45
C SER A 155 15.99 2.52 -1.67
N ILE A 156 15.33 2.09 -2.75
CA ILE A 156 15.09 2.91 -3.95
C ILE A 156 14.11 4.05 -3.59
N ASP A 157 14.15 5.21 -4.22
CA ASP A 157 13.11 6.22 -4.01
C ASP A 157 11.84 5.86 -4.79
N LEU A 158 10.67 5.91 -4.16
CA LEU A 158 9.41 5.58 -4.83
C LEU A 158 8.97 6.63 -5.84
N VAL A 159 9.43 7.88 -5.69
CA VAL A 159 9.04 8.98 -6.59
C VAL A 159 9.62 8.78 -7.98
N ASN A 160 10.81 8.18 -8.08
CA ASN A 160 11.51 7.96 -9.35
C ASN A 160 11.02 6.72 -10.12
N ILE A 161 10.05 5.97 -9.58
CA ILE A 161 9.50 4.77 -10.24
C ILE A 161 8.30 5.13 -11.13
N LEU A 162 7.73 6.35 -10.99
CA LEU A 162 6.53 6.76 -11.74
C LEU A 162 6.79 7.26 -13.17
N ASP A 163 8.05 7.30 -13.62
CA ASP A 163 8.40 7.69 -15.00
C ASP A 163 8.67 6.49 -15.93
N VAL A 164 8.40 5.26 -15.47
CA VAL A 164 8.58 4.03 -16.28
C VAL A 164 7.37 3.13 -16.13
N ASP A 165 6.25 3.55 -16.72
CA ASP A 165 5.33 2.62 -17.37
C ASP A 165 4.62 3.40 -18.48
N ASP A 166 5.14 3.20 -19.69
CA ASP A 166 4.48 3.52 -20.94
C ASP A 166 3.03 3.01 -20.86
N CYS A 167 2.08 3.94 -20.80
CA CYS A 167 0.76 3.73 -21.34
C CYS A 167 0.90 3.62 -22.86
N ASP A 168 1.36 2.47 -23.36
CA ASP A 168 1.19 2.13 -24.76
C ASP A 168 -0.31 1.86 -25.00
N GLU A 169 -0.87 2.70 -25.89
CA GLU A 169 -2.21 2.63 -26.48
C GLU A 169 -2.49 1.30 -27.21
#